data_AF-A0AAE0HGH2-F1
#
_entry.id   AF-A0AAE0HGH2-F1
#
_cell.length_a   1.000
_cell.length_b   1.000
_cell.length_c   1.000
_cell.angle_alpha   90.00
_cell.angle_beta   90.00
_cell.angle_gamma   90.00
#
_symmetry.space_group_name_H-M   'P 1'
#
loop_
_entity.id
_entity.type
_entity.pdbx_description
1 polymer ?
#
loop_
_entity_poly.entity_id
_entity_poly.type
_entity_poly.pdbx_seq_one_letter_code
_entity_poly.pdbx_strand_id
1 'polypeptide(L)'
;MSYAPSQLLKGKAVKGDGTHGSTIFKADVIPRENSTNINVPKWAAVKTVSPGDKTAIENLKRELQSYRLPGVASQACFRALYDKIDDRTVTLEWLDTTLAGVSYQPNAATYRLMAASLRAALESCVVLDHLDYVNTDFKPANTLCSGIETGKIMAKVLFPSGQRINVQPFAMRAPEVFLGNACTGPSQVWATAAMILCWVKPGILGAWDSIHPLLNEAWSMAKIKRLFPEWNIPTPNQINPRSYSLQAAVESAERMSVERPEMQAISPLEEEAQKLVMPQELRNLLRFMLVPGVEARPSASVVLASKEFLAFERVAGDPKFSG
;
A
#
# COMPACT_ATOMS: atom_id res chain seq x y z
N MET A 1 9.30 -10.62 -23.43
CA MET A 1 8.62 -11.65 -24.24
C MET A 1 7.23 -11.15 -24.55
N SER A 2 6.85 -11.09 -25.83
CA SER A 2 5.50 -10.71 -26.26
C SER A 2 4.63 -11.96 -26.24
N TYR A 3 3.64 -12.03 -25.35
CA TYR A 3 2.67 -13.11 -25.34
C TYR A 3 1.62 -12.80 -26.41
N ALA A 4 1.40 -13.75 -27.34
CA ALA A 4 0.28 -13.68 -28.27
C ALA A 4 -1.01 -14.13 -27.55
N PRO A 5 -2.19 -13.56 -27.85
CA PRO A 5 -3.39 -13.70 -27.03
C PRO A 5 -3.80 -15.17 -26.84
N SER A 6 -3.83 -15.62 -25.58
CA SER A 6 -4.38 -16.91 -25.17
C SER A 6 -5.89 -16.80 -25.00
N GLN A 7 -6.63 -17.86 -25.34
CA GLN A 7 -8.09 -17.90 -25.18
C GLN A 7 -8.44 -18.20 -23.71
N LEU A 8 -9.19 -17.30 -23.07
CA LEU A 8 -9.67 -17.45 -21.69
C LEU A 8 -11.11 -17.94 -21.71
N LEU A 9 -11.39 -19.09 -21.08
CA LEU A 9 -12.74 -19.65 -20.97
C LEU A 9 -13.05 -19.97 -19.50
N LYS A 10 -14.15 -19.39 -19.00
CA LYS A 10 -14.73 -19.52 -17.64
C LYS A 10 -13.90 -18.87 -16.52
N GLY A 11 -14.37 -17.71 -16.06
CA GLY A 11 -13.82 -17.01 -14.90
C GLY A 11 -14.79 -17.02 -13.71
N LYS A 12 -14.29 -17.28 -12.49
CA LYS A 12 -15.06 -17.04 -11.26
C LYS A 12 -14.77 -15.62 -10.78
N ALA A 13 -15.82 -14.83 -10.57
CA ALA A 13 -15.68 -13.48 -10.01
C ALA A 13 -15.06 -13.55 -8.61
N VAL A 14 -14.07 -12.70 -8.36
CA VAL A 14 -13.41 -12.55 -7.07
C VAL A 14 -14.05 -11.36 -6.35
N LYS A 15 -14.46 -11.56 -5.10
CA LYS A 15 -15.01 -10.49 -4.27
C LYS A 15 -13.90 -9.51 -3.92
N GLY A 16 -14.02 -8.26 -4.38
CA GLY A 16 -13.13 -7.16 -4.01
C GLY A 16 -13.56 -6.48 -2.70
N ASP A 17 -12.85 -5.40 -2.34
CA ASP A 17 -13.18 -4.53 -1.20
C ASP A 17 -14.33 -3.55 -1.47
N GLY A 18 -14.95 -3.63 -2.66
CA GLY A 18 -16.06 -2.78 -3.07
C GLY A 18 -15.66 -1.35 -3.45
N THR A 19 -14.37 -1.01 -3.42
CA THR A 19 -13.87 0.36 -3.66
C THR A 19 -13.49 0.65 -5.10
N HIS A 20 -13.54 -0.36 -5.98
CA HIS A 20 -13.07 -0.26 -7.36
C HIS A 20 -14.21 -0.48 -8.37
N GLY A 21 -14.31 0.37 -9.39
CA GLY A 21 -15.23 0.21 -10.54
C GLY A 21 -14.86 -0.90 -11.53
N SER A 22 -13.93 -1.79 -11.14
CA SER A 22 -13.45 -2.90 -11.95
C SER A 22 -13.81 -4.25 -11.32
N THR A 23 -14.15 -5.24 -12.13
CA THR A 23 -14.36 -6.62 -11.70
C THR A 23 -13.12 -7.45 -11.97
N ILE A 24 -12.75 -8.36 -11.05
CA ILE A 24 -11.64 -9.29 -11.23
C ILE A 24 -12.20 -10.71 -11.28
N PHE A 25 -11.75 -11.50 -12.26
CA PHE A 25 -12.06 -12.92 -12.39
C PHE A 25 -10.79 -13.74 -12.27
N LYS A 26 -10.87 -14.89 -11.61
CA LYS A 26 -9.85 -15.95 -11.74
C LYS A 26 -10.21 -16.81 -12.94
N ALA A 27 -9.31 -16.94 -13.91
CA ALA A 27 -9.52 -17.70 -15.13
C ALA A 27 -8.40 -18.72 -15.36
N ASP A 28 -8.76 -19.88 -15.93
CA ASP A 28 -7.83 -20.91 -16.36
C ASP A 28 -7.13 -20.48 -17.66
N VAL A 29 -5.82 -20.72 -17.76
CA VAL A 29 -5.04 -20.38 -18.96
C VAL A 29 -4.91 -21.62 -19.82
N ILE A 30 -5.48 -21.58 -21.01
CA ILE A 30 -5.41 -22.68 -21.97
C ILE A 30 -4.13 -22.52 -22.82
N PRO A 31 -3.17 -23.46 -22.73
CA PRO A 31 -2.02 -23.48 -23.64
C PRO A 31 -2.49 -23.69 -25.07
N ARG A 32 -1.85 -23.02 -26.04
CA ARG A 32 -2.15 -23.28 -27.45
C ARG A 32 -1.76 -24.71 -27.84
N GLU A 33 -2.56 -25.32 -28.71
CA GLU A 33 -2.18 -26.56 -29.38
C GLU A 33 -0.81 -26.34 -30.06
N ASN A 34 0.16 -27.22 -29.77
CA ASN A 34 1.57 -27.16 -30.19
C ASN A 34 2.51 -26.23 -29.40
N SER A 35 2.08 -25.64 -28.29
CA SER A 35 2.99 -24.96 -27.35
C SER A 35 3.82 -25.97 -26.56
N THR A 36 5.12 -26.09 -26.86
CA THR A 36 6.09 -26.85 -26.04
C THR A 36 6.54 -26.09 -24.78
N ASN A 37 5.96 -24.91 -24.51
CA ASN A 37 6.34 -24.10 -23.37
C ASN A 37 5.77 -24.67 -22.07
N ILE A 38 6.63 -25.33 -21.28
CA ILE A 38 6.29 -26.00 -20.01
C ILE A 38 5.92 -24.99 -18.91
N ASN A 39 6.23 -23.70 -19.10
CA ASN A 39 6.06 -22.66 -18.09
C ASN A 39 4.79 -21.81 -18.24
N VAL A 40 3.75 -22.33 -18.89
CA VAL A 40 2.47 -21.61 -18.97
C VAL A 40 1.82 -21.58 -17.58
N PRO A 41 1.50 -20.40 -17.02
CA PRO A 41 0.85 -20.31 -15.72
C PRO A 41 -0.54 -20.94 -15.79
N LYS A 42 -0.94 -21.70 -14.77
CA LYS A 42 -2.28 -22.32 -14.71
C LYS A 42 -3.40 -21.29 -14.60
N TRP A 43 -3.16 -20.19 -13.89
CA TRP A 43 -4.20 -19.21 -13.56
C TRP A 43 -3.80 -17.81 -14.00
N ALA A 44 -4.79 -17.03 -14.44
CA ALA A 44 -4.67 -15.60 -14.68
C ALA A 44 -5.78 -14.83 -13.95
N ALA A 45 -5.46 -13.60 -13.55
CA ALA A 45 -6.43 -12.62 -13.11
C ALA A 45 -6.91 -11.81 -14.33
N VAL A 46 -8.21 -11.88 -14.64
CA VAL A 46 -8.83 -11.07 -15.70
C VAL A 46 -9.51 -9.88 -15.05
N LYS A 47 -9.03 -8.67 -15.33
CA LYS A 47 -9.60 -7.44 -14.81
C LYS A 47 -10.42 -6.77 -15.91
N THR A 48 -11.70 -6.52 -15.65
CA THR A 48 -12.62 -5.86 -16.57
C THR A 48 -13.19 -4.58 -15.98
N VAL A 49 -13.58 -3.63 -16.84
CA VAL A 49 -14.30 -2.41 -16.46
C VAL A 49 -15.58 -2.25 -17.26
N SER A 50 -16.60 -1.65 -16.65
CA SER A 50 -17.89 -1.41 -17.28
C SER A 50 -17.76 -0.42 -18.45
N PRO A 51 -18.40 -0.65 -19.61
CA PRO A 51 -18.29 0.24 -20.77
C PRO A 51 -18.75 1.69 -20.52
N GLY A 52 -19.69 1.88 -19.59
CA GLY A 52 -20.21 3.21 -19.21
C GLY A 52 -19.36 3.96 -18.19
N ASP A 53 -18.38 3.30 -17.56
CA ASP A 53 -17.55 3.90 -16.51
C ASP A 53 -16.24 4.45 -17.10
N LYS A 54 -16.32 5.70 -17.60
CA LYS A 54 -15.18 6.40 -18.21
C LYS A 54 -13.98 6.50 -17.26
N THR A 55 -14.24 6.74 -15.98
CA THR A 55 -13.19 6.86 -14.96
C THR A 55 -12.49 5.52 -14.73
N ALA A 56 -13.23 4.41 -14.67
CA ALA A 56 -12.62 3.09 -14.55
C ALA A 56 -11.79 2.72 -15.80
N ILE A 57 -12.25 3.09 -17.00
CA ILE A 57 -11.50 2.89 -18.25
C ILE A 57 -10.18 3.68 -18.23
N GLU A 58 -10.20 4.95 -17.85
CA GLU A 58 -8.98 5.77 -17.74
C GLU A 58 -8.02 5.22 -16.68
N ASN A 59 -8.55 4.78 -15.54
CA ASN A 59 -7.75 4.11 -14.49
C ASN A 59 -7.07 2.84 -15.01
N LEU A 60 -7.80 2.00 -15.76
CA LEU A 60 -7.24 0.79 -16.34
C LEU A 60 -6.18 1.09 -17.40
N LYS A 61 -6.39 2.12 -18.22
CA LYS A 61 -5.39 2.58 -19.21
C LYS A 61 -4.10 3.03 -18.54
N ARG A 62 -4.20 3.78 -17.43
CA ARG A 62 -3.02 4.18 -16.64
C ARG A 62 -2.31 2.98 -16.04
N GLU A 63 -3.02 2.09 -15.37
CA GLU A 63 -2.45 0.85 -14.80
C GLU A 63 -1.73 0.02 -15.88
N LEU A 64 -2.33 -0.13 -17.06
CA LEU A 64 -1.72 -0.82 -18.19
C LEU A 64 -0.43 -0.12 -18.68
N GLN A 65 -0.40 1.21 -18.76
CA GLN A 65 0.81 1.95 -19.12
C GLN A 65 1.91 1.73 -18.09
N SER A 66 1.56 1.73 -16.80
CA SER A 66 2.49 1.50 -15.71
C SER A 66 3.13 0.11 -15.78
N TYR A 67 2.35 -0.94 -16.04
CA TYR A 67 2.87 -2.30 -16.24
C TYR A 67 3.77 -2.46 -17.46
N ARG A 68 3.74 -1.52 -18.41
CA ARG A 68 4.59 -1.53 -19.61
C ARG A 68 5.91 -0.78 -19.43
N LEU A 69 6.11 -0.09 -18.30
CA LEU A 69 7.39 0.54 -18.00
C LEU A 69 8.48 -0.54 -17.90
N PRO A 70 9.62 -0.42 -18.58
CA PRO A 70 10.65 -1.47 -18.58
C PRO A 70 11.15 -1.86 -17.18
N GLY A 71 11.29 -0.89 -16.28
CA GLY A 71 11.67 -1.13 -14.89
C GLY A 71 10.58 -1.85 -14.09
N VAL A 72 9.30 -1.64 -14.40
CA VAL A 72 8.19 -2.34 -13.74
C VAL A 72 8.04 -3.77 -14.27
N ALA A 73 8.07 -3.94 -15.61
CA ALA A 73 7.85 -5.22 -16.27
C ALA A 73 8.95 -6.26 -16.02
N SER A 74 10.14 -5.82 -15.61
CA SER A 74 11.32 -6.69 -15.39
C SER A 74 11.54 -7.09 -13.94
N GLN A 75 10.78 -6.52 -12.99
CA GLN A 75 11.04 -6.65 -11.56
C GLN A 75 10.01 -7.57 -10.89
N ALA A 76 10.50 -8.46 -10.02
CA ALA A 76 9.67 -9.47 -9.35
C ALA A 76 8.70 -8.90 -8.29
N CYS A 77 8.92 -7.67 -7.85
CA CYS A 77 8.04 -6.95 -6.91
C CYS A 77 6.79 -6.34 -7.60
N PHE A 78 6.64 -6.50 -8.92
CA PHE A 78 5.44 -6.11 -9.65
C PHE A 78 4.78 -7.31 -10.34
N ARG A 79 3.46 -7.21 -10.44
CA ARG A 79 2.65 -8.23 -11.09
C ARG A 79 2.92 -8.27 -12.58
N ALA A 80 3.14 -9.47 -13.11
CA ALA A 80 3.28 -9.62 -14.55
C ALA A 80 1.97 -9.27 -15.26
N LEU A 81 2.08 -8.42 -16.29
CA LEU A 81 1.04 -8.26 -17.30
C LEU A 81 1.18 -9.37 -18.32
N TYR A 82 0.18 -10.23 -18.43
CA TYR A 82 0.18 -11.31 -19.43
C TYR A 82 -0.28 -10.78 -20.79
N ASP A 83 -1.42 -10.09 -20.83
CA ASP A 83 -1.98 -9.62 -22.09
C ASP A 83 -3.00 -8.47 -21.92
N LYS A 84 -3.20 -7.70 -22.98
CA LYS A 84 -4.31 -6.74 -23.14
C LYS A 84 -5.28 -7.30 -24.18
N ILE A 85 -6.46 -7.76 -23.73
CA ILE A 85 -7.48 -8.29 -24.65
C ILE A 85 -8.15 -7.15 -25.40
N ASP A 86 -8.59 -6.11 -24.69
CA ASP A 86 -9.16 -4.90 -25.28
C ASP A 86 -8.92 -3.67 -24.38
N ASP A 87 -9.51 -2.52 -24.72
CA ASP A 87 -9.38 -1.28 -23.95
C ASP A 87 -10.02 -1.33 -22.55
N ARG A 88 -10.75 -2.41 -22.22
CA ARG A 88 -11.52 -2.57 -20.99
C ARG A 88 -11.13 -3.84 -20.23
N THR A 89 -10.23 -4.65 -20.79
CA THR A 89 -9.94 -5.99 -20.29
C THR A 89 -8.44 -6.27 -20.39
N VAL A 90 -7.84 -6.54 -19.24
CA VAL A 90 -6.43 -6.93 -19.14
C VAL A 90 -6.31 -8.24 -18.37
N THR A 91 -5.24 -8.98 -18.66
CA THR A 91 -4.91 -10.25 -18.01
C THR A 91 -3.58 -10.10 -17.30
N LEU A 92 -3.56 -10.52 -16.05
CA LEU A 92 -2.48 -10.29 -15.12
C LEU A 92 -2.14 -11.62 -14.43
N GLU A 93 -0.95 -11.73 -13.89
CA GLU A 93 -0.58 -12.87 -13.05
C GLU A 93 -1.56 -13.06 -11.89
N TRP A 94 -1.97 -14.31 -11.68
CA TRP A 94 -2.83 -14.67 -10.56
C TRP A 94 -2.00 -14.82 -9.28
N LEU A 95 -2.47 -14.20 -8.21
CA LEU A 95 -1.97 -14.41 -6.84
C LEU A 95 -3.11 -14.88 -5.95
N ASP A 96 -2.80 -15.79 -5.02
CA ASP A 96 -3.80 -16.59 -4.30
C ASP A 96 -4.60 -15.79 -3.28
N THR A 97 -3.97 -14.81 -2.64
CA THR A 97 -4.61 -13.99 -1.60
C THR A 97 -4.08 -12.55 -1.61
N THR A 98 -4.58 -11.74 -0.69
CA THR A 98 -4.04 -10.41 -0.36
C THR A 98 -3.67 -10.38 1.12
N LEU A 99 -2.88 -9.40 1.53
CA LEU A 99 -2.54 -9.21 2.94
C LEU A 99 -3.80 -8.95 3.79
N ALA A 100 -4.81 -8.28 3.25
CA ALA A 100 -6.12 -8.13 3.90
C ALA A 100 -6.88 -9.44 4.07
N GLY A 101 -6.63 -10.43 3.19
CA GLY A 101 -7.20 -11.77 3.29
C GLY A 101 -6.51 -12.66 4.33
N VAL A 102 -5.42 -12.19 4.95
CA VAL A 102 -4.69 -12.92 6.00
C VAL A 102 -4.88 -12.19 7.33
N SER A 103 -5.44 -12.88 8.33
CA SER A 103 -5.53 -12.34 9.68
C SER A 103 -4.15 -12.22 10.30
N TYR A 104 -3.87 -11.09 10.94
CA TYR A 104 -2.66 -10.93 11.73
C TYR A 104 -2.67 -11.94 12.90
N GLN A 105 -1.54 -12.63 13.06
CA GLN A 105 -1.24 -13.50 14.20
C GLN A 105 0.20 -13.23 14.62
N PRO A 106 0.52 -13.11 15.91
CA PRO A 106 1.87 -12.76 16.36
C PRO A 106 2.83 -13.97 16.34
N ASN A 107 2.98 -14.63 15.20
CA ASN A 107 3.80 -15.84 15.03
C ASN A 107 4.83 -15.70 13.89
N ALA A 108 5.78 -16.65 13.81
CA ALA A 108 6.84 -16.63 12.79
C ALA A 108 6.33 -16.57 11.36
N ALA A 109 5.27 -17.30 11.02
CA ALA A 109 4.75 -17.31 9.65
C ALA A 109 4.23 -15.93 9.23
N THR A 110 3.52 -15.24 10.12
CA THR A 110 3.07 -13.87 9.88
C THR A 110 4.23 -12.88 9.81
N TYR A 111 5.27 -13.03 10.65
CA TYR A 111 6.44 -12.16 10.56
C TYR A 111 7.26 -12.38 9.28
N ARG A 112 7.40 -13.61 8.80
CA ARG A 112 7.96 -13.89 7.47
C ARG A 112 7.17 -13.21 6.37
N LEU A 113 5.84 -13.30 6.44
CA LEU A 113 4.97 -12.65 5.48
C LEU A 113 5.12 -11.12 5.53
N MET A 114 5.23 -10.52 6.73
CA MET A 114 5.49 -9.09 6.90
C MET A 114 6.84 -8.67 6.31
N ALA A 115 7.91 -9.42 6.60
CA ALA A 115 9.25 -9.14 6.10
C ALA A 115 9.27 -9.19 4.57
N ALA A 116 8.69 -10.23 3.97
CA ALA A 116 8.55 -10.32 2.52
C ALA A 116 7.69 -9.18 1.95
N SER A 117 6.61 -8.79 2.64
CA SER A 117 5.74 -7.69 2.19
C SER A 117 6.46 -6.36 2.17
N LEU A 118 7.17 -6.06 3.25
CA LEU A 118 7.96 -4.85 3.40
C LEU A 118 9.09 -4.82 2.37
N ARG A 119 9.82 -5.93 2.21
CA ARG A 119 10.88 -6.05 1.20
C ARG A 119 10.35 -5.71 -0.19
N ALA A 120 9.32 -6.41 -0.65
CA ALA A 120 8.81 -6.21 -2.00
C ALA A 120 8.21 -4.82 -2.19
N ALA A 121 7.50 -4.29 -1.18
CA ALA A 121 6.98 -2.92 -1.22
C ALA A 121 8.11 -1.89 -1.31
N LEU A 122 9.16 -2.01 -0.50
CA LEU A 122 10.31 -1.10 -0.52
C LEU A 122 11.12 -1.22 -1.81
N GLU A 123 11.37 -2.44 -2.31
CA GLU A 123 12.03 -2.66 -3.60
C GLU A 123 11.21 -2.05 -4.74
N SER A 124 9.87 -2.16 -4.68
CA SER A 124 9.00 -1.47 -5.63
C SER A 124 9.13 0.05 -5.53
N CYS A 125 9.22 0.62 -4.32
CA CYS A 125 9.43 2.05 -4.13
C CYS A 125 10.75 2.49 -4.76
N VAL A 126 11.83 1.72 -4.58
CA VAL A 126 13.13 1.99 -5.21
C VAL A 126 12.99 2.03 -6.74
N VAL A 127 12.37 1.03 -7.35
CA VAL A 127 12.19 1.01 -8.81
C VAL A 127 11.37 2.21 -9.30
N LEU A 128 10.30 2.57 -8.58
CA LEU A 128 9.43 3.68 -8.96
C LEU A 128 10.11 5.03 -8.80
N ASP A 129 10.86 5.24 -7.73
CA ASP A 129 11.62 6.47 -7.51
C ASP A 129 12.61 6.70 -8.66
N HIS A 130 13.28 5.66 -9.17
CA HIS A 130 14.18 5.77 -10.34
C HIS A 130 13.46 6.12 -11.65
N LEU A 131 12.15 5.88 -11.72
CA LEU A 131 11.32 6.18 -12.89
C LEU A 131 10.58 7.52 -12.75
N ASP A 132 10.75 8.23 -11.63
CA ASP A 132 9.92 9.37 -11.22
C ASP A 132 8.43 9.00 -11.09
N TYR A 133 8.14 7.82 -10.55
CA TYR A 133 6.79 7.35 -10.22
C TYR A 133 6.63 7.10 -8.72
N VAL A 134 5.37 7.06 -8.28
CA VAL A 134 4.97 6.70 -6.93
C VAL A 134 3.78 5.74 -6.96
N ASN A 135 3.76 4.77 -6.06
CA ASN A 135 2.55 4.02 -5.74
C ASN A 135 1.79 4.74 -4.63
N THR A 136 0.57 5.15 -4.95
CA THR A 136 -0.27 5.91 -4.03
C THR A 136 -1.28 5.03 -3.31
N ASP A 137 -1.36 3.73 -3.59
CA ASP A 137 -2.42 2.86 -3.09
C ASP A 137 -1.86 1.63 -2.36
N PHE A 138 -0.80 1.83 -1.56
CA PHE A 138 -0.36 0.85 -0.58
C PHE A 138 -1.44 0.66 0.49
N LYS A 139 -2.03 -0.54 0.53
CA LYS A 139 -2.99 -0.99 1.54
C LYS A 139 -3.02 -2.52 1.54
N PRO A 140 -3.40 -3.19 2.64
CA PRO A 140 -3.37 -4.65 2.72
C PRO A 140 -4.20 -5.33 1.61
N ALA A 141 -5.29 -4.71 1.16
CA ALA A 141 -6.14 -5.24 0.08
C ALA A 141 -5.49 -5.20 -1.31
N ASN A 142 -4.47 -4.36 -1.50
CA ASN A 142 -3.71 -4.27 -2.75
C ASN A 142 -2.37 -4.98 -2.71
N THR A 143 -1.94 -5.41 -1.52
CA THR A 143 -0.73 -6.19 -1.30
C THR A 143 -1.05 -7.65 -1.57
N LEU A 144 -0.88 -8.05 -2.81
CA LEU A 144 -1.22 -9.40 -3.26
C LEU A 144 -0.14 -10.41 -2.80
N CYS A 145 -0.49 -11.66 -2.51
CA CYS A 145 0.45 -12.71 -2.10
C CYS A 145 0.16 -14.02 -2.84
N SER A 146 1.18 -14.68 -3.41
CA SER A 146 1.13 -16.09 -3.79
C SER A 146 2.04 -16.89 -2.89
N GLY A 147 1.63 -18.14 -2.59
CA GLY A 147 2.34 -19.08 -1.72
C GLY A 147 3.01 -18.39 -0.55
N ILE A 148 2.35 -18.26 0.61
CA ILE A 148 2.74 -17.44 1.77
C ILE A 148 4.22 -17.61 2.21
N GLU A 149 4.89 -18.68 1.78
CA GLU A 149 6.31 -18.98 1.99
C GLU A 149 7.28 -18.43 0.91
N THR A 150 6.79 -17.95 -0.24
CA THR A 150 7.55 -17.60 -1.45
C THR A 150 7.79 -16.10 -1.64
N GLY A 151 7.17 -15.25 -0.82
CA GLY A 151 7.52 -13.83 -0.70
C GLY A 151 7.20 -12.92 -1.88
N LYS A 152 6.36 -13.35 -2.84
CA LYS A 152 5.95 -12.51 -3.98
C LYS A 152 4.83 -11.56 -3.60
N ILE A 153 5.15 -10.28 -3.41
CA ILE A 153 4.22 -9.26 -2.94
C ILE A 153 4.25 -8.01 -3.83
N MET A 154 3.08 -7.50 -4.23
CA MET A 154 3.00 -6.67 -5.45
C MET A 154 2.16 -5.38 -5.31
N ALA A 155 2.72 -4.27 -5.81
CA ALA A 155 2.09 -2.94 -5.89
C ALA A 155 1.14 -2.80 -7.10
N LYS A 156 0.07 -1.99 -6.99
CA LYS A 156 -1.06 -2.02 -7.94
C LYS A 156 -1.44 -0.70 -8.64
N VAL A 157 -0.92 0.47 -8.27
CA VAL A 157 -1.27 1.72 -8.98
C VAL A 157 -0.10 2.68 -9.00
N LEU A 158 0.36 3.12 -10.19
CA LEU A 158 1.52 3.98 -10.34
C LEU A 158 1.11 5.34 -10.94
N PHE A 159 1.56 6.43 -10.33
CA PHE A 159 1.42 7.80 -10.84
C PHE A 159 2.79 8.45 -10.98
N PRO A 160 2.98 9.42 -11.90
CA PRO A 160 4.17 10.24 -11.87
C PRO A 160 4.30 10.95 -10.51
N SER A 161 5.51 10.95 -9.97
CA SER A 161 5.84 11.57 -8.68
C SER A 161 5.50 13.06 -8.70
N GLY A 162 4.97 13.58 -7.58
CA GLY A 162 4.67 15.00 -7.45
C GLY A 162 3.41 15.51 -8.17
N GLN A 163 2.66 14.67 -8.90
CA GLN A 163 1.51 15.13 -9.69
C GLN A 163 0.14 15.00 -9.01
N ARG A 164 0.04 14.27 -7.89
CA ARG A 164 -1.24 13.94 -7.27
C ARG A 164 -1.24 14.22 -5.77
N ILE A 165 -2.26 14.93 -5.34
CA ILE A 165 -2.61 15.19 -3.94
C ILE A 165 -3.78 14.27 -3.53
N ASN A 166 -3.91 13.96 -2.23
CA ASN A 166 -5.06 13.22 -1.68
C ASN A 166 -5.32 11.82 -2.28
N VAL A 167 -4.30 11.18 -2.84
CA VAL A 167 -4.41 9.89 -3.53
C VAL A 167 -4.09 8.67 -2.66
N GLN A 168 -3.47 8.88 -1.49
CA GLN A 168 -3.22 7.79 -0.54
C GLN A 168 -4.47 7.47 0.29
N PRO A 169 -4.77 6.18 0.55
CA PRO A 169 -5.80 5.78 1.50
C PRO A 169 -5.57 6.44 2.85
N PHE A 170 -6.62 6.88 3.55
CA PHE A 170 -6.49 7.66 4.79
C PHE A 170 -5.54 7.03 5.83
N ALA A 171 -5.61 5.71 6.01
CA ALA A 171 -4.79 5.00 7.00
C ALA A 171 -3.31 4.87 6.59
N MET A 172 -2.98 5.05 5.31
CA MET A 172 -1.61 4.96 4.77
C MET A 172 -1.13 6.30 4.24
N ARG A 173 -1.94 7.36 4.37
CA ARG A 173 -1.60 8.69 3.86
C ARG A 173 -0.55 9.33 4.75
N ALA A 174 0.51 9.81 4.11
CA ALA A 174 1.61 10.45 4.79
C ALA A 174 1.20 11.85 5.31
N PRO A 175 1.83 12.35 6.38
CA PRO A 175 1.46 13.62 7.00
C PRO A 175 1.53 14.80 6.02
N GLU A 176 2.58 14.87 5.20
CA GLU A 176 2.73 15.92 4.19
C GLU A 176 1.63 15.89 3.12
N VAL A 177 1.08 14.71 2.82
CA VAL A 177 0.01 14.54 1.83
C VAL A 177 -1.32 15.03 2.39
N PHE A 178 -1.57 14.86 3.70
CA PHE A 178 -2.69 15.52 4.37
C PHE A 178 -2.58 17.05 4.33
N LEU A 179 -1.36 17.58 4.34
CA LEU A 179 -1.08 19.02 4.24
C LEU A 179 -1.12 19.55 2.79
N GLY A 180 -1.68 18.78 1.86
CA GLY A 180 -1.85 19.19 0.47
C GLY A 180 -0.61 19.05 -0.41
N ASN A 181 0.47 18.46 0.10
CA ASN A 181 1.63 18.14 -0.74
C ASN A 181 1.36 16.92 -1.60
N ALA A 182 2.03 16.86 -2.75
CA ALA A 182 1.94 15.70 -3.62
C ALA A 182 2.67 14.50 -3.03
N CYS A 183 2.23 13.30 -3.39
CA CYS A 183 2.90 12.06 -3.00
C CYS A 183 4.28 11.96 -3.69
N THR A 184 5.31 11.65 -2.89
CA THR A 184 6.70 11.47 -3.33
C THR A 184 7.27 10.14 -2.79
N GLY A 185 8.53 9.82 -3.11
CA GLY A 185 9.23 8.63 -2.59
C GLY A 185 9.13 8.46 -1.07
N PRO A 186 9.45 9.50 -0.25
CA PRO A 186 9.23 9.45 1.19
C PRO A 186 7.79 9.12 1.60
N SER A 187 6.78 9.63 0.89
CA SER A 187 5.37 9.31 1.19
C SER A 187 5.06 7.81 1.00
N GLN A 188 5.77 7.13 0.10
CA GLN A 188 5.63 5.68 -0.11
C GLN A 188 6.20 4.87 1.04
N VAL A 189 7.33 5.32 1.62
CA VAL A 189 7.96 4.68 2.79
C VAL A 189 7.01 4.75 4.00
N TRP A 190 6.40 5.91 4.23
CA TRP A 190 5.36 6.05 5.25
C TRP A 190 4.19 5.09 5.00
N ALA A 191 3.63 5.09 3.78
CA ALA A 191 2.49 4.25 3.44
C ALA A 191 2.78 2.75 3.63
N THR A 192 4.00 2.33 3.32
CA THR A 192 4.47 0.95 3.51
C THR A 192 4.51 0.55 4.98
N ALA A 193 5.06 1.40 5.87
CA ALA A 193 5.07 1.12 7.30
C ALA A 193 3.67 1.24 7.93
N ALA A 194 2.90 2.26 7.54
CA ALA A 194 1.53 2.47 8.00
C ALA A 194 0.62 1.30 7.63
N MET A 195 0.84 0.68 6.48
CA MET A 195 0.16 -0.56 6.08
C MET A 195 0.40 -1.70 7.07
N ILE A 196 1.64 -1.93 7.48
CA ILE A 196 1.97 -2.99 8.46
C ILE A 196 1.40 -2.64 9.84
N LEU A 197 1.56 -1.39 10.29
CA LEU A 197 1.02 -0.95 11.57
C LEU A 197 -0.51 -1.11 11.63
N CYS A 198 -1.22 -0.72 10.57
CA CYS A 198 -2.69 -0.90 10.48
C CYS A 198 -3.12 -2.35 10.35
N TRP A 199 -2.25 -3.23 9.82
CA TRP A 199 -2.53 -4.65 9.78
C TRP A 199 -2.41 -5.28 11.16
N VAL A 200 -1.43 -4.86 11.96
CA VAL A 200 -1.24 -5.29 13.37
C VAL A 200 -2.32 -4.70 14.27
N LYS A 201 -2.62 -3.41 14.12
CA LYS A 201 -3.58 -2.66 14.93
C LYS A 201 -4.56 -1.88 14.03
N PRO A 202 -5.64 -2.53 13.56
CA PRO A 202 -6.64 -1.87 12.73
C PRO A 202 -7.21 -0.62 13.39
N GLY A 203 -7.39 0.45 12.61
CA GLY A 203 -7.98 1.71 13.06
C GLY A 203 -7.03 2.65 13.82
N ILE A 204 -5.77 2.26 14.08
CA ILE A 204 -4.79 3.16 14.74
C ILE A 204 -4.47 4.42 13.91
N LEU A 205 -4.55 4.30 12.58
CA LEU A 205 -4.44 5.41 11.63
C LEU A 205 -5.69 5.47 10.74
N GLY A 206 -5.89 6.62 10.10
CA GLY A 206 -6.98 6.86 9.16
C GLY A 206 -8.32 7.17 9.84
N ALA A 207 -9.41 6.95 9.11
CA ALA A 207 -10.73 7.47 9.45
C ALA A 207 -11.76 6.40 9.88
N TRP A 208 -11.31 5.20 10.26
CA TRP A 208 -12.18 4.03 10.50
C TRP A 208 -13.34 4.27 11.49
N ASP A 209 -13.07 5.04 12.53
CA ASP A 209 -13.93 5.40 13.65
C ASP A 209 -14.31 6.90 13.63
N SER A 210 -14.13 7.55 12.48
CA SER A 210 -14.56 8.93 12.30
C SER A 210 -16.08 9.03 12.37
N ILE A 211 -16.58 9.96 13.19
CA ILE A 211 -18.01 10.19 13.38
C ILE A 211 -18.71 10.72 12.12
N HIS A 212 -17.97 11.29 11.17
CA HIS A 212 -18.55 11.85 9.96
C HIS A 212 -17.54 11.92 8.80
N PRO A 213 -17.91 11.59 7.55
CA PRO A 213 -17.01 11.60 6.39
C PRO A 213 -16.28 12.94 6.15
N LEU A 214 -16.95 14.07 6.41
CA LEU A 214 -16.35 15.41 6.29
C LEU A 214 -15.21 15.67 7.28
N LEU A 215 -15.12 14.88 8.35
CA LEU A 215 -14.07 14.99 9.36
C LEU A 215 -12.93 14.00 9.13
N ASN A 216 -13.01 13.13 8.11
CA ASN A 216 -12.04 12.06 7.90
C ASN A 216 -10.59 12.55 7.80
N GLU A 217 -10.36 13.70 7.16
CA GLU A 217 -9.02 14.27 7.05
C GLU A 217 -8.51 14.75 8.41
N ALA A 218 -9.29 15.60 9.08
CA ALA A 218 -8.97 16.14 10.39
C ALA A 218 -8.78 15.03 11.44
N TRP A 219 -9.65 14.02 11.42
CA TRP A 219 -9.61 12.85 12.29
C TRP A 219 -8.33 12.05 12.09
N SER A 220 -7.95 11.79 10.83
CA SER A 220 -6.72 11.07 10.50
C SER A 220 -5.48 11.86 10.94
N MET A 221 -5.47 13.18 10.71
CA MET A 221 -4.39 14.06 11.17
C MET A 221 -4.30 14.08 12.71
N ALA A 222 -5.42 14.17 13.42
CA ALA A 222 -5.44 14.13 14.88
C ALA A 222 -4.82 12.82 15.41
N LYS A 223 -5.11 11.67 14.79
CA LYS A 223 -4.47 10.40 15.15
C LYS A 223 -2.97 10.39 14.95
N ILE A 224 -2.49 10.93 13.82
CA ILE A 224 -1.06 11.07 13.57
C ILE A 224 -0.45 12.00 14.64
N LYS A 225 -1.08 13.12 14.97
CA LYS A 225 -0.62 14.04 16.03
C LYS A 225 -0.53 13.37 17.40
N ARG A 226 -1.45 12.46 17.73
CA ARG A 226 -1.41 11.67 18.97
C ARG A 226 -0.26 10.67 19.00
N LEU A 227 -0.03 9.97 17.89
CA LEU A 227 1.06 9.02 17.75
C LEU A 227 2.44 9.70 17.72
N PHE A 228 2.50 10.91 17.15
CA PHE A 228 3.69 11.71 16.95
C PHE A 228 3.49 13.13 17.49
N PRO A 229 3.56 13.33 18.82
CA PRO A 229 3.32 14.63 19.46
C PRO A 229 4.22 15.75 18.93
N GLU A 230 5.41 15.41 18.46
CA GLU A 230 6.39 16.31 17.85
C GLU A 230 6.00 16.77 16.44
N TRP A 231 5.08 16.07 15.76
CA TRP A 231 4.60 16.51 14.45
C TRP A 231 3.83 17.82 14.59
N ASN A 232 4.33 18.86 13.92
CA ASN A 232 3.69 20.16 13.93
C ASN A 232 2.62 20.24 12.83
N ILE A 233 1.34 20.31 13.24
CA ILE A 233 0.26 20.65 12.31
C ILE A 233 0.30 22.18 12.13
N PRO A 234 0.41 22.69 10.90
CA PRO A 234 0.41 24.12 10.65
C PRO A 234 -0.92 24.76 11.07
N THR A 235 -0.85 25.97 11.59
CA THR A 235 -2.03 26.80 11.83
C THR A 235 -2.72 27.18 10.51
N PRO A 236 -4.03 27.50 10.51
CA PRO A 236 -4.73 27.90 9.29
C PRO A 236 -4.06 29.03 8.50
N ASN A 237 -3.43 29.99 9.20
CA ASN A 237 -2.72 31.12 8.59
C ASN A 237 -1.42 30.73 7.88
N GLN A 238 -0.88 29.54 8.17
CA GLN A 238 0.31 28.99 7.51
C GLN A 238 -0.05 28.13 6.28
N ILE A 239 -1.34 27.85 6.07
CA ILE A 239 -1.85 27.16 4.88
C ILE A 239 -2.19 28.19 3.81
N ASN A 240 -2.07 27.80 2.53
CA ASN A 240 -2.46 28.63 1.40
C ASN A 240 -3.88 29.23 1.63
N PRO A 241 -4.04 30.58 1.55
CA PRO A 241 -5.31 31.26 1.84
C PRO A 241 -6.47 30.81 0.95
N ARG A 242 -6.19 30.19 -0.20
CA ARG A 242 -7.19 29.67 -1.14
C ARG A 242 -7.64 28.24 -0.82
N SER A 243 -7.01 27.58 0.15
CA SER A 243 -7.31 26.18 0.52
C SER A 243 -8.19 26.11 1.77
N TYR A 244 -9.40 26.69 1.69
CA TYR A 244 -10.32 26.79 2.83
C TYR A 244 -10.66 25.44 3.48
N SER A 245 -10.80 24.38 2.69
CA SER A 245 -11.04 23.03 3.21
C SER A 245 -9.88 22.52 4.06
N LEU A 246 -8.64 22.74 3.60
CA LEU A 246 -7.44 22.34 4.32
C LEU A 246 -7.27 23.17 5.60
N GLN A 247 -7.54 24.48 5.56
CA GLN A 247 -7.53 25.33 6.75
C GLN A 247 -8.50 24.82 7.83
N ALA A 248 -9.73 24.50 7.43
CA ALA A 248 -10.72 23.93 8.35
C ALA A 248 -10.28 22.55 8.88
N ALA A 249 -9.64 21.73 8.04
CA ALA A 249 -9.14 20.42 8.43
C ALA A 249 -8.00 20.52 9.45
N VAL A 250 -7.01 21.38 9.23
CA VAL A 250 -5.88 21.54 10.17
C VAL A 250 -6.33 22.14 11.51
N GLU A 251 -7.24 23.11 11.49
CA GLU A 251 -7.84 23.68 12.71
C GLU A 251 -8.62 22.62 13.51
N SER A 252 -9.42 21.82 12.79
CA SER A 252 -10.20 20.74 13.40
C SER A 252 -9.30 19.64 13.95
N ALA A 253 -8.24 19.27 13.24
CA ALA A 253 -7.30 18.23 13.66
C ALA A 253 -6.61 18.58 14.98
N GLU A 254 -6.08 19.81 15.08
CA GLU A 254 -5.39 20.28 16.28
C GLU A 254 -6.32 20.24 17.49
N ARG A 255 -7.52 20.82 17.36
CA ARG A 255 -8.54 20.82 18.40
C ARG A 255 -8.98 19.40 18.80
N MET A 256 -9.28 18.55 17.82
CA MET A 256 -9.68 17.16 18.08
C MET A 256 -8.60 16.37 18.81
N SER A 257 -7.32 16.62 18.50
CA SER A 257 -6.19 15.94 19.13
C SER A 257 -6.06 16.22 20.64
N VAL A 258 -6.75 17.24 21.15
CA VAL A 258 -6.77 17.64 22.56
C VAL A 258 -8.13 17.34 23.20
N GLU A 259 -9.23 17.69 22.54
CA GLU A 259 -10.55 17.69 23.15
C GLU A 259 -11.28 16.34 23.09
N ARG A 260 -10.94 15.45 22.14
CA ARG A 260 -11.70 14.22 21.91
C ARG A 260 -11.19 13.07 22.78
N PRO A 261 -12.03 12.43 23.61
CA PRO A 261 -11.64 11.27 24.41
C PRO A 261 -11.06 10.13 23.56
N GLU A 262 -11.60 9.90 22.36
CA GLU A 262 -11.12 8.88 21.43
C GLU A 262 -9.68 9.15 20.97
N MET A 263 -9.33 10.44 20.79
CA MET A 263 -7.96 10.84 20.46
C MET A 263 -7.04 10.76 21.68
N GLN A 264 -7.53 11.14 22.87
CA GLN A 264 -6.75 11.03 24.11
C GLN A 264 -6.42 9.58 24.47
N ALA A 265 -7.26 8.62 24.07
CA ALA A 265 -7.00 7.19 24.25
C ALA A 265 -5.81 6.67 23.41
N ILE A 266 -5.37 7.41 22.39
CA ILE A 266 -4.20 7.09 21.59
C ILE A 266 -2.97 7.68 22.28
N SER A 267 -2.07 6.79 22.71
CA SER A 267 -0.75 7.15 23.22
C SER A 267 0.24 7.46 22.07
N PRO A 268 1.41 8.04 22.38
CA PRO A 268 2.53 8.10 21.44
C PRO A 268 2.90 6.72 20.87
N LEU A 269 3.49 6.69 19.67
CA LEU A 269 3.75 5.46 18.92
C LEU A 269 4.51 4.40 19.73
N GLU A 270 5.52 4.80 20.51
CA GLU A 270 6.31 3.85 21.32
C GLU A 270 5.46 3.11 22.35
N GLU A 271 4.60 3.83 23.07
CA GLU A 271 3.69 3.26 24.05
C GLU A 271 2.62 2.38 23.36
N GLU A 272 2.09 2.81 22.22
CA GLU A 272 1.15 2.01 21.43
C GLU A 272 1.78 0.72 20.92
N ALA A 273 3.02 0.80 20.44
CA ALA A 273 3.79 -0.36 20.01
C ALA A 273 4.05 -1.32 21.17
N GLN A 274 4.32 -0.80 22.38
CA GLN A 274 4.51 -1.60 23.59
C GLN A 274 3.31 -2.44 23.98
N LYS A 275 2.10 -1.95 23.74
CA LYS A 275 0.83 -2.65 24.01
C LYS A 275 0.59 -3.85 23.05
N LEU A 276 1.33 -3.96 21.95
CA LEU A 276 1.11 -4.95 20.89
C LEU A 276 2.11 -6.11 20.99
N VAL A 277 1.66 -7.35 20.79
CA VAL A 277 2.55 -8.52 20.79
C VAL A 277 3.32 -8.57 19.46
N MET A 278 4.49 -7.93 19.39
CA MET A 278 5.35 -7.95 18.20
C MET A 278 6.85 -7.88 18.59
N PRO A 279 7.76 -8.40 17.74
CA PRO A 279 9.20 -8.36 18.01
C PRO A 279 9.72 -6.93 18.12
N GLN A 280 10.74 -6.72 18.94
CA GLN A 280 11.35 -5.40 19.12
C GLN A 280 11.95 -4.88 17.81
N GLU A 281 12.44 -5.77 16.96
CA GLU A 281 13.00 -5.46 15.64
C GLU A 281 11.94 -4.85 14.71
N LEU A 282 10.71 -5.38 14.71
CA LEU A 282 9.61 -4.80 13.94
C LEU A 282 9.25 -3.40 14.46
N ARG A 283 9.23 -3.21 15.79
CA ARG A 283 8.97 -1.89 16.38
C ARG A 283 10.03 -0.88 15.99
N ASN A 284 11.30 -1.27 16.08
CA ASN A 284 12.42 -0.42 15.69
C ASN A 284 12.35 -0.04 14.20
N LEU A 285 11.98 -0.99 13.34
CA LEU A 285 11.80 -0.74 11.92
C LEU A 285 10.62 0.20 11.64
N LEU A 286 9.47 -0.02 12.28
CA LEU A 286 8.30 0.87 12.14
C LEU A 286 8.63 2.30 12.59
N ARG A 287 9.34 2.46 13.72
CA ARG A 287 9.82 3.76 14.21
C ARG A 287 10.76 4.44 13.22
N PHE A 288 11.65 3.67 12.59
CA PHE A 288 12.59 4.20 11.61
C PHE A 288 11.90 4.71 10.33
N MET A 289 10.80 4.07 9.93
CA MET A 289 10.07 4.41 8.70
C MET A 289 8.96 5.45 8.91
N LEU A 290 8.25 5.40 10.03
CA LEU A 290 7.13 6.29 10.36
C LEU A 290 7.63 7.61 10.95
N VAL A 291 8.40 8.36 10.15
CA VAL A 291 8.88 9.69 10.52
C VAL A 291 7.96 10.74 9.90
N PRO A 292 7.28 11.61 10.69
CA PRO A 292 6.34 12.57 10.13
C PRO A 292 6.98 13.62 9.23
N GLY A 293 8.18 14.08 9.58
CA GLY A 293 8.94 15.04 8.79
C GLY A 293 9.49 14.40 7.51
N VAL A 294 9.10 14.95 6.35
CA VAL A 294 9.48 14.41 5.03
C VAL A 294 10.99 14.35 4.82
N GLU A 295 11.72 15.39 5.24
CA GLU A 295 13.19 15.49 5.08
C GLU A 295 13.96 14.53 5.98
N ALA A 296 13.38 14.16 7.13
CA ALA A 296 13.98 13.23 8.07
C ALA A 296 13.62 11.78 7.77
N ARG A 297 12.65 11.53 6.88
CA ARG A 297 12.18 10.20 6.55
C ARG A 297 13.18 9.51 5.63
N PRO A 298 13.62 8.27 5.94
CA PRO A 298 14.56 7.56 5.08
C PRO A 298 13.94 7.25 3.72
N SER A 299 14.76 7.19 2.68
CA SER A 299 14.35 6.64 1.39
C SER A 299 14.17 5.12 1.47
N ALA A 300 13.44 4.54 0.52
CA ALA A 300 13.22 3.09 0.50
C ALA A 300 14.54 2.29 0.39
N SER A 301 15.52 2.78 -0.38
CA SER A 301 16.84 2.16 -0.49
C SER A 301 17.62 2.21 0.82
N VAL A 302 17.52 3.30 1.57
CA VAL A 302 18.14 3.44 2.90
C VAL A 302 17.48 2.48 3.89
N VAL A 303 16.16 2.31 3.86
CA VAL A 303 15.46 1.33 4.72
C VAL A 303 15.92 -0.09 4.41
N LEU A 304 15.95 -0.50 3.15
CA LEU A 304 16.37 -1.86 2.76
C LEU A 304 17.81 -2.20 3.22
N ALA A 305 18.69 -1.20 3.25
CA ALA A 305 20.07 -1.34 3.69
C ALA A 305 20.26 -1.15 5.21
N SER A 306 19.21 -0.79 5.96
CA SER A 306 19.34 -0.40 7.36
C SER A 306 19.53 -1.60 8.28
N LYS A 307 20.17 -1.37 9.43
CA LYS A 307 20.30 -2.37 10.49
C LYS A 307 18.93 -2.81 11.02
N GLU A 308 17.95 -1.91 11.05
CA GLU A 308 16.59 -2.17 11.52
C GLU A 308 15.89 -3.18 10.63
N PHE A 309 15.99 -3.02 9.31
CA PHE A 309 15.37 -3.93 8.36
C PHE A 309 16.03 -5.31 8.39
N LEU A 310 17.37 -5.35 8.32
CA LEU A 310 18.13 -6.60 8.35
C LEU A 310 17.95 -7.38 9.68
N ALA A 311 17.79 -6.67 10.80
CA ALA A 311 17.50 -7.30 12.08
C ALA A 311 16.10 -7.94 12.09
N PHE A 312 15.09 -7.23 11.57
CA PHE A 312 13.73 -7.77 11.49
C PHE A 312 13.66 -9.00 10.58
N GLU A 313 14.31 -8.96 9.41
CA GLU A 313 14.35 -10.12 8.51
C GLU A 313 15.00 -11.34 9.14
N ARG A 314 16.08 -11.14 9.91
CA ARG A 314 16.74 -12.23 10.63
C ARG A 314 15.80 -12.90 11.63
N VAL A 315 15.07 -12.10 12.40
CA VAL A 315 14.09 -12.61 13.38
C VAL A 315 12.91 -13.29 12.69
N ALA A 316 12.41 -12.71 11.59
CA ALA A 316 11.36 -13.33 10.79
C ALA A 316 11.80 -14.68 10.20
N GLY A 317 13.06 -14.79 9.77
CA GLY A 317 13.64 -16.00 9.20
C GLY A 317 14.07 -17.07 10.22
N ASP A 318 14.10 -16.76 11.53
CA ASP A 318 14.59 -17.69 12.55
C ASP A 318 13.57 -18.81 12.82
N PRO A 319 13.94 -20.09 12.61
CA PRO A 319 13.09 -21.24 12.94
C PRO A 319 12.68 -21.29 14.40
N LYS A 320 13.42 -20.66 15.32
CA LYS A 320 13.13 -20.67 16.77
C LYS A 320 11.91 -19.83 17.17
N PHE A 321 11.43 -18.95 16.29
CA PHE A 321 10.15 -18.26 16.48
C PHE A 321 8.94 -19.10 16.03
N SER A 322 9.15 -20.32 15.51
CA SER A 322 8.10 -21.22 15.00
C SER A 322 7.37 -22.03 16.09
N GLY A 323 7.43 -21.59 17.35
CA GLY A 323 6.79 -22.23 18.50
C GLY A 323 5.28 -22.13 18.46
#